data_AF-A0A0S7ZKC7-F1
#
_entry.id   AF-A0A0S7ZKC7-F1
#
_cell.length_a   1.000
_cell.length_b   1.000
_cell.length_c   1.000
_cell.angle_alpha   90.00
_cell.angle_beta   90.00
_cell.angle_gamma   90.00
#
_symmetry.space_group_name_H-M   'P 1'
#
loop_
_entity.id
_entity.type
_entity.pdbx_description
1 polymer ?
#
loop_
_entity_poly.entity_id
_entity_poly.type
_entity_poly.pdbx_seq_one_letter_code
_entity_poly.pdbx_strand_id
1 'polypeptide(L)'
;MFTAVAVVVLIAGLIAWLGQSIAFLAPATAVKLGVLEPDDELDPSLHIIEAQAMGLTDMLLGWMLPASAVLLLLRHPIWPYLSLVGSGVFIYFSVLIILSRIYLKRSGRKVGRASSERAAYIFGGIWIASSVAMIILAVSSLSG
;
A
#
# COMPACT_ATOMS: atom_id res chain seq x y z
N MET A 1 2.99 22.93 6.63
CA MET A 1 1.96 21.90 6.35
C MET A 1 2.45 20.86 5.33
N PHE A 2 2.88 21.27 4.13
CA PHE A 2 3.41 20.36 3.09
C PHE A 2 4.51 19.39 3.58
N THR A 3 5.48 19.87 4.36
CA THR A 3 6.59 19.04 4.88
C THR A 3 6.12 17.92 5.79
N ALA A 4 5.18 18.19 6.69
CA ALA A 4 4.67 17.18 7.63
C ALA A 4 3.90 16.07 6.90
N VAL A 5 3.04 16.46 5.94
CA VAL A 5 2.31 15.51 5.09
C VAL A 5 3.30 14.66 4.28
N ALA A 6 4.30 15.28 3.66
CA ALA A 6 5.29 14.55 2.89
C ALA A 6 6.07 13.53 3.73
N VAL A 7 6.47 13.88 4.96
CA VAL A 7 7.16 12.94 5.87
C VAL A 7 6.25 11.78 6.26
N VAL A 8 4.99 12.04 6.61
CA VAL A 8 4.03 10.99 6.98
C VAL A 8 3.78 10.04 5.79
N VAL A 9 3.53 10.60 4.60
CA VAL A 9 3.32 9.84 3.37
C VAL A 9 4.56 9.02 3.01
N LEU A 10 5.75 9.59 3.16
CA LEU A 10 7.01 8.89 2.88
C LEU A 10 7.14 7.65 3.78
N ILE A 11 6.93 7.81 5.09
CA ILE A 11 7.01 6.68 6.03
C ILE A 11 5.94 5.63 5.72
N ALA A 12 4.68 6.05 5.57
CA ALA A 12 3.57 5.14 5.29
C ALA A 12 3.76 4.40 3.94
N GLY A 13 4.22 5.12 2.92
CA GLY A 13 4.51 4.59 1.59
C GLY A 13 5.68 3.61 1.58
N LEU A 14 6.76 3.91 2.32
CA LEU A 14 7.89 2.99 2.46
C LEU A 14 7.51 1.72 3.22
N ILE A 15 6.69 1.82 4.27
CA ILE A 15 6.19 0.63 4.98
C ILE A 15 5.41 -0.26 4.03
N ALA A 16 4.51 0.32 3.21
CA ALA A 16 3.74 -0.44 2.22
C ALA A 16 4.67 -1.10 1.19
N TRP A 17 5.48 -0.29 0.52
CA TRP A 17 6.29 -0.74 -0.60
C TRP A 17 7.35 -1.77 -0.18
N LEU A 18 8.06 -1.53 0.92
CA LEU A 18 9.01 -2.50 1.46
C LEU A 18 8.30 -3.75 1.94
N GLY A 19 7.13 -3.61 2.58
CA GLY A 19 6.34 -4.75 3.01
C GLY A 19 5.97 -5.67 1.84
N GLN A 20 5.42 -5.10 0.76
CA GLN A 20 5.08 -5.84 -0.46
C GLN A 20 6.31 -6.43 -1.16
N SER A 21 7.42 -5.67 -1.20
CA SER A 21 8.68 -6.15 -1.77
C SER A 21 9.23 -7.36 -1.03
N ILE A 22 9.19 -7.35 0.30
CA ILE A 22 9.64 -8.47 1.13
C ILE A 22 8.66 -9.65 1.01
N ALA A 23 7.35 -9.39 1.00
CA ALA A 23 6.32 -10.42 0.79
C ALA A 23 6.53 -11.18 -0.52
N PHE A 24 6.88 -10.46 -1.60
CA PHE A 24 7.12 -11.08 -2.90
C PHE A 24 8.49 -11.76 -3.01
N LEU A 25 9.58 -11.06 -2.65
CA LEU A 25 10.95 -11.55 -2.88
C LEU A 25 11.42 -12.56 -1.81
N ALA A 26 10.91 -12.46 -0.59
CA ALA A 26 11.29 -13.31 0.54
C ALA A 26 10.08 -13.65 1.43
N PRO A 27 9.09 -14.43 0.93
CA PRO A 27 7.85 -14.73 1.65
C PRO A 27 8.08 -15.31 3.06
N ALA A 28 9.05 -16.21 3.21
CA ALA A 28 9.40 -16.79 4.51
C ALA A 28 9.89 -15.74 5.52
N THR A 29 10.58 -14.70 5.05
CA THR A 29 11.00 -13.56 5.88
C THR A 29 9.81 -12.66 6.19
N ALA A 30 8.94 -12.40 5.21
CA ALA A 30 7.72 -11.61 5.40
C ALA A 30 6.81 -12.21 6.49
N VAL A 31 6.65 -13.53 6.50
CA VAL A 31 5.90 -14.24 7.55
C VAL A 31 6.53 -14.07 8.92
N LYS A 32 7.86 -14.18 9.04
CA LYS A 32 8.58 -13.96 10.30
C LYS A 32 8.44 -12.53 10.82
N LEU A 33 8.38 -11.56 9.92
CA LEU A 33 8.21 -10.15 10.25
C LEU A 33 6.74 -9.76 10.49
N GLY A 34 5.79 -10.70 10.29
CA GLY A 34 4.35 -10.44 10.42
C GLY A 34 3.78 -9.55 9.32
N VAL A 35 4.48 -9.44 8.19
CA VAL A 35 4.09 -8.65 7.01
C VAL A 35 3.24 -9.49 6.03
N LEU A 36 3.36 -10.81 6.10
CA LEU A 36 2.61 -11.77 5.29
C LEU A 36 2.03 -12.85 6.20
N GLU A 37 0.82 -13.31 5.93
CA GLU A 37 0.24 -14.43 6.68
C GLU A 37 0.82 -15.79 6.24
N PRO A 38 0.93 -16.77 7.17
CA PRO A 38 1.26 -18.14 6.82
C PRO A 38 0.25 -18.78 5.85
N ASP A 39 0.74 -19.63 4.95
CA ASP A 39 -0.07 -20.27 3.90
C ASP A 39 -1.20 -21.16 4.45
N ASP A 40 -1.03 -21.75 5.63
CA ASP A 40 -2.04 -22.60 6.29
C ASP A 40 -3.21 -21.80 6.90
N GLU A 41 -3.03 -20.48 7.02
CA GLU A 41 -4.00 -19.52 7.55
C GLU A 41 -4.74 -18.72 6.47
N LEU A 42 -4.31 -18.82 5.22
CA LEU A 42 -4.90 -18.16 4.06
C LEU A 42 -5.62 -19.15 3.15
N ASP A 43 -6.65 -18.69 2.47
CA ASP A 43 -7.16 -19.40 1.30
C ASP A 43 -6.08 -19.39 0.19
N PRO A 44 -5.83 -20.51 -0.51
CA PRO A 44 -4.81 -20.57 -1.55
C PRO A 44 -5.00 -19.51 -2.66
N SER A 45 -6.26 -19.17 -2.99
CA SER A 45 -6.53 -18.11 -3.97
C SER A 45 -6.11 -16.74 -3.46
N LEU A 46 -6.31 -16.48 -2.17
CA LEU A 46 -5.90 -15.23 -1.54
C LEU A 46 -4.38 -15.11 -1.48
N HIS A 47 -3.67 -16.21 -1.16
CA HIS A 47 -2.21 -16.22 -1.18
C HIS A 47 -1.65 -15.90 -2.57
N ILE A 48 -2.17 -16.55 -3.62
CA ILE A 48 -1.71 -16.29 -5.00
C ILE A 48 -1.98 -14.84 -5.40
N ILE A 49 -3.16 -14.32 -5.07
CA ILE A 49 -3.56 -12.96 -5.44
C ILE A 49 -2.74 -11.93 -4.66
N GLU A 50 -2.68 -12.01 -3.32
CA GLU A 50 -2.02 -11.01 -2.47
C GLU A 50 -0.49 -11.15 -2.48
N ALA A 51 0.06 -12.36 -2.26
CA ALA A 51 1.50 -12.53 -2.08
C ALA A 51 2.29 -12.57 -3.39
N GLN A 52 1.69 -13.09 -4.47
CA GLN A 52 2.40 -13.30 -5.73
C GLN A 52 2.02 -12.26 -6.79
N ALA A 53 0.77 -12.25 -7.25
CA ALA A 53 0.34 -11.40 -8.35
C ALA A 53 0.33 -9.91 -7.97
N MET A 54 -0.26 -9.56 -6.83
CA MET A 54 -0.24 -8.20 -6.31
C MET A 54 1.13 -7.84 -5.75
N GLY A 55 1.79 -8.73 -5.01
CA GLY A 55 3.14 -8.48 -4.48
C GLY A 55 4.14 -7.98 -5.54
N LEU A 56 4.18 -8.60 -6.72
CA LEU A 56 5.02 -8.12 -7.85
C LEU A 56 4.57 -6.75 -8.35
N THR A 57 3.26 -6.57 -8.55
CA THR A 57 2.69 -5.33 -9.09
C THR A 57 2.93 -4.16 -8.14
N ASP A 58 2.72 -4.37 -6.84
CA ASP A 58 2.93 -3.39 -5.78
C ASP A 58 4.42 -3.10 -5.57
N MET A 59 5.31 -4.07 -5.75
CA MET A 59 6.75 -3.83 -5.76
C MET A 59 7.16 -2.91 -6.93
N LEU A 60 6.63 -3.17 -8.13
CA LEU A 60 6.99 -2.42 -9.34
C LEU A 60 6.39 -1.01 -9.39
N LEU A 61 5.22 -0.81 -8.77
CA LEU A 61 4.47 0.44 -8.87
C LEU A 61 4.41 1.23 -7.54
N GLY A 62 4.50 0.55 -6.40
CA GLY A 62 4.34 1.13 -5.07
C GLY A 62 5.46 2.08 -4.64
N TRP A 63 6.60 2.12 -5.34
CA TRP A 63 7.66 3.09 -5.05
C TRP A 63 7.27 4.52 -5.44
N MET A 64 6.29 4.70 -6.32
CA MET A 64 5.93 6.02 -6.88
C MET A 64 5.42 7.00 -5.81
N LEU A 65 4.62 6.53 -4.85
CA LEU A 65 4.11 7.38 -3.77
C LEU A 65 5.23 7.87 -2.83
N PRO A 66 6.09 7.02 -2.24
CA PRO A 66 7.22 7.50 -1.43
C PRO A 66 8.19 8.35 -2.24
N ALA A 67 8.46 8.03 -3.51
CA ALA A 67 9.27 8.88 -4.37
C ALA A 67 8.64 10.27 -4.58
N SER A 68 7.32 10.34 -4.81
CA SER A 68 6.62 11.63 -4.93
C SER A 68 6.73 12.48 -3.65
N ALA A 69 6.70 11.85 -2.47
CA ALA A 69 6.88 12.53 -1.20
C ALA A 69 8.32 13.08 -1.03
N VAL A 70 9.34 12.32 -1.45
CA VAL A 70 10.72 12.81 -1.53
C VAL A 70 10.83 14.01 -2.47
N LEU A 71 10.25 13.91 -3.67
CA LEU A 71 10.27 15.01 -4.64
C LEU A 71 9.54 16.26 -4.11
N LEU A 72 8.45 16.09 -3.36
CA LEU A 72 7.76 17.19 -2.69
C LEU A 72 8.66 17.86 -1.65
N LEU A 73 9.40 17.09 -0.83
CA LEU A 73 10.37 17.63 0.13
C LEU A 73 11.49 18.42 -0.55
N LEU A 74 11.94 17.95 -1.71
CA LEU A 74 12.94 18.61 -2.54
C LEU A 74 12.36 19.75 -3.41
N ARG A 75 11.04 20.00 -3.36
CA ARG A 75 10.32 20.95 -4.21
C ARG A 75 10.56 20.74 -5.71
N HIS A 76 10.74 19.49 -6.13
CA HIS A 76 11.03 19.15 -7.52
C HIS A 76 9.75 19.17 -8.36
N PRO A 77 9.68 19.88 -9.50
CA PRO A 77 8.43 20.18 -10.21
C PRO A 77 7.65 18.94 -10.71
N ILE A 78 8.29 17.78 -10.79
CA ILE A 78 7.64 16.52 -11.20
C ILE A 78 6.79 15.90 -10.07
N TRP A 79 6.99 16.31 -8.82
CA TRP A 79 6.31 15.70 -7.66
C TRP A 79 4.78 15.61 -7.80
N PRO A 80 4.04 16.60 -8.35
CA PRO A 80 2.58 16.53 -8.45
C PRO A 80 2.12 15.42 -9.39
N TYR A 81 2.79 15.24 -10.53
CA TYR A 81 2.43 14.22 -11.51
C TYR A 81 2.68 12.81 -10.96
N LEU A 82 3.85 12.59 -10.35
CA LEU A 82 4.17 11.30 -9.75
C LEU A 82 3.25 11.00 -8.55
N SER A 83 2.87 12.03 -7.80
CA SER A 83 1.90 11.94 -6.70
C SER A 83 0.55 11.43 -7.19
N LEU A 84 0.01 11.98 -8.29
CA LEU A 84 -1.28 11.54 -8.84
C LEU A 84 -1.26 10.07 -9.26
N VAL A 85 -0.20 9.63 -9.95
CA VAL A 85 -0.05 8.23 -10.39
C VAL A 85 0.15 7.30 -9.19
N GLY A 86 1.10 7.61 -8.30
CA GLY A 86 1.39 6.81 -7.12
C GLY A 86 0.21 6.70 -6.17
N SER A 87 -0.55 7.78 -5.99
CA SER A 87 -1.75 7.80 -5.14
C SER A 87 -2.85 6.89 -5.70
N GLY A 88 -3.04 6.88 -7.03
CA GLY A 88 -3.99 5.98 -7.69
C GLY A 88 -3.65 4.51 -7.47
N VAL A 89 -2.37 4.15 -7.59
CA VAL A 89 -1.88 2.79 -7.30
C VAL A 89 -2.16 2.40 -5.84
N PHE A 90 -1.83 3.28 -4.89
CA PHE A 90 -2.03 2.99 -3.46
C PHE A 90 -3.50 2.82 -3.08
N ILE A 91 -4.38 3.65 -3.66
CA ILE A 91 -5.82 3.49 -3.45
C ILE A 91 -6.28 2.15 -4.02
N TYR A 92 -5.87 1.83 -5.25
CA TYR A 92 -6.26 0.59 -5.93
C TYR A 92 -5.91 -0.65 -5.12
N PHE A 93 -4.64 -0.86 -4.74
CA PHE A 93 -4.27 -2.09 -4.02
C PHE A 93 -4.84 -2.08 -2.59
N SER A 94 -4.92 -0.93 -1.92
CA SER A 94 -5.51 -0.86 -0.57
C SER A 94 -6.97 -1.28 -0.56
N VAL A 95 -7.75 -0.78 -1.53
CA VAL A 95 -9.15 -1.16 -1.70
C VAL A 95 -9.26 -2.64 -2.07
N LEU A 96 -8.40 -3.13 -2.97
CA LEU A 96 -8.42 -4.53 -3.39
C LEU A 96 -8.12 -5.50 -2.23
N ILE A 97 -7.12 -5.22 -1.39
CA ILE A 97 -6.78 -5.99 -0.17
C ILE A 97 -7.95 -5.97 0.84
N ILE A 98 -8.60 -4.83 1.02
CA ILE A 98 -9.74 -4.72 1.94
C ILE A 98 -10.93 -5.55 1.42
N LEU A 99 -11.29 -5.35 0.15
CA LEU A 99 -12.45 -5.99 -0.45
C LEU A 99 -12.25 -7.50 -0.64
N SER A 100 -11.07 -7.96 -1.07
CA SER A 100 -10.74 -9.38 -1.19
C SER A 100 -11.06 -10.12 0.10
N ARG A 101 -10.59 -9.60 1.23
CA ARG A 101 -10.79 -10.18 2.56
C ARG A 101 -12.26 -10.14 2.98
N ILE A 102 -12.98 -9.04 2.74
CA ILE A 102 -14.42 -8.95 3.05
C ILE A 102 -15.21 -10.01 2.27
N TYR A 103 -15.02 -10.12 0.95
CA TYR A 103 -15.78 -11.05 0.11
C TYR A 103 -15.42 -12.52 0.36
N LEU A 104 -14.13 -12.82 0.55
CA LEU A 104 -13.68 -14.18 0.86
C LEU A 104 -14.19 -14.62 2.22
N LYS A 105 -14.14 -13.75 3.25
CA LYS A 105 -14.67 -14.03 4.57
C LYS A 105 -16.18 -14.26 4.56
N ARG A 106 -16.94 -13.43 3.83
CA ARG A 106 -18.39 -13.64 3.62
C ARG A 106 -18.69 -14.97 2.92
N SER A 107 -17.76 -15.49 2.13
CA SER A 107 -17.86 -16.77 1.44
C SER A 107 -17.32 -17.95 2.27
N GLY A 108 -17.02 -17.75 3.56
CA GLY A 108 -16.50 -18.80 4.45
C GLY A 108 -15.05 -19.20 4.19
N ARG A 109 -14.27 -18.40 3.45
CA ARG A 109 -12.86 -18.66 3.15
C ARG A 109 -11.94 -18.12 4.25
N LYS A 110 -10.76 -18.72 4.39
CA LYS A 110 -9.72 -18.29 5.32
C LYS A 110 -9.07 -17.00 4.82
N VAL A 111 -8.97 -15.98 5.68
CA VAL A 111 -8.41 -14.66 5.34
C VAL A 111 -7.32 -14.22 6.33
N GLY A 112 -6.66 -15.19 6.97
CA GLY A 112 -5.69 -14.96 8.03
C GLY A 112 -6.30 -14.78 9.42
N ARG A 113 -5.44 -14.52 10.41
CA ARG A 113 -5.82 -14.22 11.79
C ARG A 113 -6.56 -12.89 11.89
N ALA A 114 -7.44 -12.76 12.89
CA ALA A 114 -8.16 -11.52 13.17
C ALA A 114 -7.24 -10.31 13.41
N SER A 115 -6.05 -10.53 13.96
CA SER A 115 -5.03 -9.48 14.13
C SER A 115 -4.49 -8.99 12.78
N SER A 116 -4.27 -9.90 11.85
CA SER A 116 -3.73 -9.59 10.52
C SER A 116 -4.78 -8.88 9.65
N GLU A 117 -6.03 -9.34 9.73
CA GLU A 117 -7.17 -8.66 9.08
C GLU A 117 -7.30 -7.21 9.58
N ARG A 118 -7.21 -6.98 10.89
CA ARG A 118 -7.22 -5.62 11.46
C ARG A 118 -6.05 -4.79 10.97
N ALA A 119 -4.85 -5.36 10.91
CA ALA A 119 -3.68 -4.66 10.39
C ALA A 119 -3.88 -4.24 8.93
N ALA A 120 -4.36 -5.16 8.08
CA ALA A 120 -4.67 -4.86 6.68
C ALA A 120 -5.66 -3.69 6.52
N TYR A 121 -6.70 -3.65 7.35
CA TYR A 121 -7.69 -2.57 7.31
C TYR A 121 -7.15 -1.23 7.81
N ILE A 122 -6.38 -1.24 8.90
CA ILE A 122 -5.77 -0.03 9.46
C ILE A 122 -4.75 0.56 8.48
N PHE A 123 -3.82 -0.26 7.99
CA PHE A 123 -2.80 0.19 7.05
C PHE A 123 -3.40 0.59 5.71
N GLY A 124 -4.37 -0.18 5.19
CA GLY A 124 -5.11 0.20 3.99
C GLY A 124 -5.81 1.57 4.13
N GLY A 125 -6.41 1.84 5.29
CA GLY A 125 -6.99 3.15 5.60
C GLY A 125 -5.94 4.28 5.64
N ILE A 126 -4.80 4.05 6.28
CA ILE A 126 -3.69 5.01 6.34
C ILE A 126 -3.15 5.32 4.94
N TRP A 127 -3.00 4.31 4.09
CA TRP A 127 -2.52 4.46 2.72
C TRP A 127 -3.51 5.21 1.84
N ILE A 128 -4.81 4.92 1.94
CA ILE A 128 -5.86 5.68 1.24
C ILE A 128 -5.83 7.15 1.70
N ALA A 129 -5.76 7.42 3.00
CA ALA A 129 -5.70 8.78 3.52
C ALA A 129 -4.45 9.54 3.04
N SER A 130 -3.30 8.86 3.01
CA SER A 130 -2.03 9.39 2.49
C SER A 130 -2.15 9.76 1.00
N SER A 131 -2.73 8.88 0.20
CA SER A 131 -2.99 9.12 -1.23
C SER A 131 -3.92 10.29 -1.46
N VAL A 132 -5.04 10.38 -0.72
CA VAL A 132 -5.98 11.50 -0.85
C VAL A 132 -5.30 12.83 -0.51
N ALA A 133 -4.51 12.87 0.57
CA ALA A 133 -3.75 14.06 0.93
C ALA A 133 -2.79 14.48 -0.20
N MET A 134 -2.03 13.53 -0.76
CA MET A 134 -1.09 13.77 -1.85
C MET A 134 -1.76 14.22 -3.14
N ILE A 135 -2.95 13.71 -3.47
CA ILE A 135 -3.77 14.19 -4.60
C ILE A 135 -4.19 15.64 -4.37
N ILE A 136 -4.72 15.98 -3.19
CA ILE A 136 -5.15 17.35 -2.88
C ILE A 136 -3.99 18.33 -3.03
N LEU A 137 -2.82 17.99 -2.48
CA LEU A 137 -1.63 18.84 -2.61
C LEU A 137 -1.20 18.96 -4.08
N ALA A 138 -1.19 17.86 -4.83
CA ALA A 138 -0.78 17.87 -6.24
C ALA A 138 -1.71 18.75 -7.09
N VAL A 139 -3.03 18.60 -6.95
CA VAL A 139 -4.02 19.42 -7.67
C VAL A 139 -3.88 20.88 -7.30
N SER A 140 -3.71 21.19 -6.01
CA SER A 140 -3.48 22.57 -5.55
C SER A 140 -2.20 23.18 -6.13
N SER A 141 -1.16 22.38 -6.35
CA SER A 141 0.12 22.84 -6.92
C SER A 141 0.08 23.01 -8.43
N LEU A 142 -0.83 22.33 -9.13
CA LEU A 142 -0.98 22.40 -10.59
C LEU A 142 -2.01 23.46 -11.03
N SER A 143 -2.89 23.85 -10.12
CA SER A 143 -3.98 24.81 -10.38
C SER A 143 -3.63 26.24 -9.98
N GLY A 144 -2.48 26.47 -9.36
CA GLY A 144 -1.94 27.79 -8.99
C GLY A 144 -0.69 28.09 -9.79
#